data_AF-A0A382VIE0-F1
#
_entry.id   AF-A0A382VIE0-F1
#
_cell.length_a   1.000
_cell.length_b   1.000
_cell.length_c   1.000
_cell.angle_alpha   90.00
_cell.angle_beta   90.00
_cell.angle_gamma   90.00
#
_symmetry.space_group_name_H-M   'P 1'
#
loop_
_entity.id
_entity.type
_entity.pdbx_description
1 polymer ?
#
loop_
_entity_poly.entity_id
_entity_poly.type
_entity_poly.pdbx_seq_one_letter_code
_entity_poly.pdbx_strand_id
1 'polypeptide(L)' 'MKKWKKPTIEHQKITKFGYLVEYPEELTMGTNVDIGVFTYINAHFGVEIQDDVEIGPHCSILS' A
#
# COMPACT_ATOMS: atom_id res chain seq x y z
N MET A 1 3.03 22.28 7.39
CA MET A 1 2.98 20.80 7.40
C MET A 1 2.35 20.33 6.09
N LYS A 2 2.94 19.35 5.39
CA LYS A 2 2.29 18.75 4.22
C LYS A 2 1.18 17.84 4.72
N LYS A 3 -0.05 18.03 4.24
CA LYS A 3 -1.15 17.11 4.54
C LYS A 3 -0.88 15.78 3.83
N TRP A 4 -1.05 14.66 4.55
CA TRP A 4 -0.99 13.34 3.95
C TRP A 4 -2.06 13.22 2.86
N LYS A 5 -1.72 12.52 1.78
CA LYS A 5 -2.63 12.25 0.67
C LYS A 5 -2.49 10.80 0.27
N LYS A 6 -3.62 10.09 0.21
CA LYS A 6 -3.68 8.70 -0.23
C LYS A 6 -2.99 8.56 -1.60
N PRO A 7 -2.07 7.60 -1.76
CA PRO A 7 -1.42 7.31 -3.02
C PRO A 7 -2.43 6.91 -4.10
N THR A 8 -2.15 7.30 -5.35
CA THR A 8 -2.79 6.66 -6.50
C THR A 8 -2.09 5.34 -6.74
N ILE A 9 -2.87 4.26 -6.76
CA ILE A 9 -2.40 2.89 -6.93
C ILE A 9 -3.11 2.33 -8.15
N GLU A 10 -2.35 1.75 -9.07
CA GLU A 10 -2.87 1.09 -10.26
C GLU A 10 -2.45 -0.38 -10.22
N HIS A 11 -3.38 -1.26 -10.60
CA HIS A 11 -3.16 -2.70 -10.60
C HIS A 11 -1.88 -3.05 -11.39
N GLN A 12 -0.99 -3.83 -10.76
CA GLN A 12 0.28 -4.30 -11.35
C GLN A 12 1.24 -3.19 -11.82
N LYS A 13 1.12 -1.97 -11.27
CA LYS A 13 2.09 -0.90 -11.53
C LYS A 13 2.78 -0.46 -10.24
N ILE A 14 4.11 -0.33 -10.31
CA ILE A 14 4.90 0.24 -9.22
C ILE A 14 4.47 1.69 -9.01
N THR A 15 4.11 2.03 -7.78
CA THR A 15 3.73 3.39 -7.43
C THR A 15 4.93 4.33 -7.49
N LYS A 16 4.70 5.65 -7.47
CA LYS A 16 5.79 6.64 -7.37
C LYS A 16 6.66 6.49 -6.10
N PHE A 17 6.21 5.68 -5.13
CA PHE A 17 6.89 5.41 -3.87
C PHE A 17 7.63 4.06 -3.87
N GLY A 18 7.58 3.28 -4.95
CA GLY A 18 8.41 2.09 -5.12
C GLY A 18 7.82 0.77 -4.59
N TYR A 19 6.59 0.76 -4.09
CA TYR A 19 5.86 -0.47 -3.76
C TYR A 19 4.84 -0.82 -4.87
N LEU A 20 4.43 -2.09 -4.92
CA LEU A 20 3.52 -2.67 -5.91
C LEU A 20 2.26 -3.20 -5.21
N VAL A 21 1.09 -2.95 -5.80
CA VAL A 21 -0.18 -3.52 -5.33
C VAL A 21 -0.92 -4.19 -6.48
N GLU A 22 -1.44 -5.38 -6.22
CA GLU A 22 -2.43 -6.07 -7.05
C GLU A 22 -3.80 -6.03 -6.38
N TYR A 23 -4.84 -5.90 -7.20
CA TYR A 23 -6.24 -5.75 -6.79
C TYR A 23 -6.47 -4.54 -5.84
N PRO A 24 -6.07 -3.31 -6.22
CA PRO A 24 -6.16 -2.14 -5.34
C PRO A 24 -7.59 -1.79 -4.91
N GLU A 25 -8.60 -2.24 -5.64
CA GLU A 25 -10.02 -2.14 -5.29
C GLU A 25 -10.37 -2.89 -3.99
N GLU A 26 -9.61 -3.94 -3.65
CA GLU A 26 -9.76 -4.75 -2.43
C GLU A 26 -8.79 -4.31 -1.32
N LEU A 27 -8.00 -3.25 -1.54
CA LEU A 27 -7.11 -2.66 -0.54
C LEU A 27 -7.82 -1.53 0.21
N THR A 28 -8.16 -1.78 1.47
CA THR A 28 -8.55 -0.73 2.42
C THR A 28 -7.30 -0.14 3.06
N MET A 29 -7.12 1.17 2.92
CA MET A 29 -5.98 1.90 3.48
C MET A 29 -6.49 3.12 4.22
N GLY A 30 -6.14 3.18 5.51
CA GLY A 30 -6.35 4.29 6.42
C GLY A 30 -5.48 5.50 6.09
N THR A 31 -5.32 6.37 7.07
CA THR A 31 -4.58 7.63 6.98
C THR A 31 -3.19 7.52 7.57
N ASN A 32 -2.26 8.36 7.10
CA ASN A 32 -0.86 8.40 7.57
C ASN A 32 -0.10 7.06 7.45
N VAL A 33 -0.49 6.21 6.50
CA VAL A 33 0.22 4.97 6.22
C VAL A 33 1.53 5.25 5.48
N ASP A 34 2.61 4.60 5.91
CA ASP A 34 3.90 4.54 5.22
C ASP A 34 4.22 3.11 4.77
N ILE A 35 4.70 2.96 3.53
CA ILE A 35 5.04 1.67 2.93
C ILE A 35 6.41 1.79 2.29
N GLY A 36 7.36 1.02 2.82
CA GLY A 36 8.72 0.95 2.33
C GLY A 36 8.81 0.48 0.88
N VAL A 37 9.84 0.96 0.19
CA VAL A 37 10.17 0.57 -1.19
C VAL A 37 10.28 -0.96 -1.34
N PHE A 38 9.96 -1.45 -2.53
CA PHE A 38 10.01 -2.87 -2.87
C PHE A 38 9.10 -3.77 -2.01
N THR A 39 8.10 -3.17 -1.35
CA THR A 39 7.00 -3.93 -0.74
C THR A 39 6.03 -4.36 -1.82
N TYR A 40 5.55 -5.61 -1.72
CA TYR A 40 4.52 -6.16 -2.58
C TYR A 40 3.26 -6.45 -1.75
N ILE A 41 2.11 -6.03 -2.27
CA ILE A 41 0.80 -6.29 -1.66
C ILE A 41 -0.08 -6.96 -2.70
N ASN A 42 -0.49 -8.21 -2.45
CA ASN A 42 -1.56 -8.85 -3.19
C ASN A 42 -2.82 -8.79 -2.34
N ALA A 43 -3.83 -8.03 -2.79
CA ALA A 43 -5.08 -7.85 -2.07
C ALA A 43 -6.22 -8.69 -2.67
N HIS A 44 -5.96 -9.80 -3.37
CA HIS A 44 -7.00 -10.54 -4.09
C HIS A 44 -8.18 -10.96 -3.20
N PHE A 45 -7.91 -11.36 -1.95
CA PHE A 45 -8.94 -11.67 -0.96
C PHE A 45 -9.14 -10.58 0.11
N GLY A 46 -8.64 -9.37 -0.14
CA GLY A 46 -8.82 -8.19 0.70
C GLY A 46 -7.68 -7.96 1.69
N VAL A 47 -7.15 -6.74 1.75
CA VAL A 47 -6.15 -6.31 2.73
C VAL A 47 -6.61 -5.01 3.38
N GLU A 48 -6.51 -4.92 4.70
CA GLU A 48 -6.75 -3.70 5.46
C GLU A 48 -5.47 -3.22 6.15
N ILE A 49 -5.09 -1.96 5.89
CA ILE A 49 -4.00 -1.26 6.59
C ILE A 49 -4.61 -0.08 7.34
N GLN A 50 -4.47 -0.08 8.67
CA GLN A 50 -5.08 0.90 9.56
C GLN A 50 -4.30 2.21 9.63
N ASP A 51 -4.85 3.20 10.35
CA ASP A 51 -4.23 4.49 10.56
C ASP A 51 -2.84 4.38 11.22
N ASP A 52 -1.93 5.26 10.83
CA ASP A 52 -0.58 5.41 11.40
C ASP A 52 0.31 4.15 11.34
N VAL A 53 -0.03 3.17 10.47
CA VAL A 53 0.79 1.97 10.25
C VAL A 53 1.99 2.25 9.35
N GLU A 54 3.15 1.71 9.73
CA GLU A 54 4.37 1.71 8.92
C GLU A 54 4.75 0.28 8.53
N ILE A 55 4.96 0.04 7.23
CA ILE A 55 5.42 -1.23 6.67
C ILE A 55 6.85 -1.05 6.16
N GLY A 56 7.77 -1.90 6.62
CA GLY A 56 9.17 -1.85 6.19
C GLY A 56 9.37 -2.19 4.70
N PRO A 57 10.53 -1.88 4.12
CA PRO A 57 10.83 -2.24 2.73
C PRO A 57 10.99 -3.76 2.57
N HIS A 58 10.79 -4.25 1.34
CA HIS A 58 10.90 -5.68 0.99
C HIS A 58 9.92 -6.62 1.70
N CYS A 59 8.81 -6.10 2.23
CA CYS A 59 7.73 -6.94 2.77
C CYS A 59 6.86 -7.56 1.67
N SER A 60 6.17 -8.64 2.00
CA SER A 60 5.09 -9.22 1.19
C SER A 60 3.85 -9.38 2.05
N ILE A 61 2.74 -8.76 1.65
CA ILE A 61 1.44 -8.87 2.29
C ILE A 61 0.51 -9.54 1.29
N LEU A 62 0.00 -10.71 1.64
CA LEU A 62 -0.83 -11.52 0.76
C LEU A 62 -2.13 -11.79 1.49
N SER A 63 -3.23 -11.55 0.79
CA SER A 63 -4.55 -12.07 1.14
C SER A 63 -5.02 -12.89 -0.02
#